data_AF-A0A531ATS9-F1
#
_entry.id   AF-A0A531ATS9-F1
#
_cell.length_a   1.000
_cell.length_b   1.000
_cell.length_c   1.000
_cell.angle_alpha   90.00
_cell.angle_beta   90.00
_cell.angle_gamma   90.00
#
_symmetry.space_group_name_H-M   'P 1'
#
loop_
_entity.id
_entity.type
_entity.pdbx_description
1 polymer ?
#
loop_
_entity_poly.entity_id
_entity_poly.type
_entity_poly.pdbx_seq_one_letter_code
_entity_poly.pdbx_strand_id
1 'polypeptide(L)'
;APHYAGMLAAAKGLQRSGRYSLRWPGWSAFWAPLKELGFLSEDKVPGVGASPREFLGRLLGPQLQYGADEKDLCVMRNVFTGTQDGRRKTVMSDLVIERNLASGLFGMSLGVGYPASIVAQMLARGEITEPGLLNPLLHVPDGRFLDELARRGLRVSETIDWD
;
A
#
# COMPACT_ATOMS: atom_id res chain seq x y z
N ALA A 1 8.39 11.07 -3.79
CA ALA A 1 8.80 10.07 -4.80
C ALA A 1 10.29 10.18 -5.17
N PRO A 2 10.85 11.34 -5.56
CA PRO A 2 12.23 11.40 -6.04
C PRO A 2 13.28 11.07 -4.96
N HIS A 3 13.02 11.42 -3.70
CA HIS A 3 13.93 11.13 -2.58
C HIS A 3 14.22 9.62 -2.44
N TYR A 4 13.20 8.77 -2.35
CA TYR A 4 13.38 7.32 -2.18
C TYR A 4 13.92 6.62 -3.42
N ALA A 5 13.55 7.10 -4.62
CA ALA A 5 14.11 6.56 -5.85
C ALA A 5 15.64 6.75 -5.89
N GLY A 6 16.14 7.94 -5.52
CA GLY A 6 17.57 8.23 -5.48
C GLY A 6 18.38 7.38 -4.48
N MET A 7 17.72 6.68 -3.55
CA MET A 7 18.37 5.78 -2.60
C MET A 7 18.68 4.40 -3.20
N LEU A 8 18.05 4.05 -4.33
CA LEU A 8 18.25 2.77 -4.99
C LEU A 8 19.29 2.93 -6.09
N ALA A 9 20.36 2.12 -6.04
CA ALA A 9 21.35 2.07 -7.13
C ALA A 9 20.68 1.74 -8.49
N ALA A 10 19.64 0.90 -8.47
CA ALA A 10 18.83 0.54 -9.63
C ALA A 10 18.03 1.72 -10.23
N ALA A 11 17.92 2.85 -9.53
CA ALA A 11 17.26 4.05 -10.06
C ALA A 11 18.21 4.93 -10.90
N LYS A 12 19.50 4.58 -11.03
CA LYS A 12 20.41 5.26 -11.96
C LYS A 12 19.91 5.03 -13.39
N GLY A 13 19.54 6.12 -14.08
CA GLY A 13 18.92 6.05 -15.41
C GLY A 13 17.39 5.91 -15.40
N LEU A 14 16.74 6.02 -14.23
CA LEU A 14 15.29 6.06 -14.11
C LEU A 14 14.73 7.29 -14.83
N GLN A 15 13.92 7.04 -15.86
CA GLN A 15 13.29 8.10 -16.65
C GLN A 15 11.91 8.51 -16.10
N ARG A 16 11.16 7.54 -15.56
CA ARG A 16 9.79 7.76 -15.08
C ARG A 16 9.52 6.87 -13.86
N SER A 17 8.91 7.46 -12.84
CA SER A 17 8.31 6.73 -11.73
C SER A 17 6.93 7.29 -11.40
N GLY A 18 6.09 6.46 -10.82
CA GLY A 18 4.76 6.85 -10.37
C GLY A 18 4.32 5.94 -9.22
N ARG A 19 3.55 6.51 -8.30
CA ARG A 19 2.88 5.77 -7.24
C ARG A 19 1.41 6.13 -7.30
N TYR A 20 0.56 5.11 -7.37
CA TYR A 20 -0.87 5.26 -7.60
C TYR A 20 -1.65 4.53 -6.51
N SER A 21 -2.94 4.82 -6.43
CA SER A 21 -3.89 4.05 -5.61
C SER A 21 -4.90 3.40 -6.54
N LEU A 22 -5.16 2.12 -6.33
CA LEU A 22 -6.15 1.37 -7.10
C LEU A 22 -7.55 1.60 -6.53
N ARG A 23 -8.53 1.72 -7.43
CA ARG A 23 -9.96 1.82 -7.11
C ARG A 23 -10.76 1.07 -8.17
N TRP A 24 -11.95 0.63 -7.80
CA TRP A 24 -12.89 0.06 -8.75
C TRP A 24 -13.27 1.08 -9.84
N PRO A 25 -13.58 0.63 -11.07
CA PRO A 25 -14.08 1.50 -12.13
C PRO A 25 -15.28 2.33 -11.66
N GLY A 26 -15.35 3.59 -12.10
CA GLY A 26 -16.40 4.54 -11.70
C GLY A 26 -16.13 5.31 -10.40
N TRP A 27 -15.22 4.84 -9.53
CA TRP A 27 -14.92 5.54 -8.27
C TRP A 27 -14.50 6.99 -8.47
N SER A 28 -13.54 7.24 -9.37
CA SER A 28 -13.06 8.60 -9.65
C SER A 28 -14.12 9.46 -10.33
N ALA A 29 -14.93 8.88 -11.23
CA ALA A 29 -16.00 9.60 -11.91
C ALA A 29 -17.09 10.07 -10.92
N PHE A 30 -17.34 9.28 -9.87
CA PHE A 30 -18.23 9.67 -8.78
C PHE A 30 -17.62 10.75 -7.88
N TRP A 31 -16.38 10.57 -7.40
CA TRP A 31 -15.81 11.47 -6.39
C TRP A 31 -15.27 12.80 -6.94
N ALA A 32 -14.88 12.86 -8.22
CA ALA A 32 -14.36 14.08 -8.83
C ALA A 32 -15.34 15.28 -8.73
N PRO A 33 -16.60 15.18 -9.21
CA PRO A 33 -17.55 16.31 -9.11
C PRO A 33 -17.90 16.66 -7.66
N LEU A 34 -18.02 15.68 -6.77
CA LEU A 34 -18.26 15.94 -5.34
C LEU A 34 -17.13 16.77 -4.72
N LYS A 35 -15.89 16.46 -5.08
CA LYS A 35 -14.73 17.24 -4.65
C LYS A 35 -14.79 18.67 -5.19
N GLU A 36 -15.07 18.85 -6.48
CA GLU A 36 -15.16 20.18 -7.12
C GLU A 36 -16.28 21.04 -6.51
N LEU A 37 -17.38 20.42 -6.11
CA LEU A 37 -18.52 21.08 -5.45
C LEU A 37 -18.33 21.29 -3.94
N GLY A 38 -17.14 20.98 -3.39
CA GLY A 38 -16.81 21.27 -1.99
C GLY A 38 -17.35 20.25 -0.97
N PHE A 39 -17.87 19.10 -1.39
CA PHE A 39 -18.39 18.07 -0.47
C PHE A 39 -17.30 17.40 0.37
N LEU A 40 -16.03 17.58 0.02
CA LEU A 40 -14.89 17.12 0.80
C LEU A 40 -14.20 18.24 1.60
N SER A 41 -14.81 19.43 1.65
CA SER A 41 -14.27 20.56 2.42
C SER A 41 -14.25 20.25 3.93
N GLU A 42 -13.22 20.76 4.61
CA GLU A 42 -13.10 20.74 6.07
C GLU A 42 -13.74 21.99 6.71
N ASP A 43 -14.09 22.99 5.92
CA ASP A 43 -14.73 24.21 6.41
C ASP A 43 -16.19 23.94 6.78
N LYS A 44 -16.61 24.49 7.91
CA LYS A 44 -17.99 24.36 8.37
C LYS A 44 -18.93 25.15 7.48
N VAL A 45 -20.06 24.54 7.15
CA VAL A 45 -21.15 25.26 6.47
C VAL A 45 -21.89 26.12 7.50
N PRO A 46 -22.05 27.44 7.26
CA PRO A 46 -22.80 28.32 8.15
C PRO A 46 -24.20 27.76 8.46
N GLY A 47 -24.56 27.73 9.74
CA GLY A 47 -25.87 27.22 10.21
C GLY A 47 -26.00 25.68 10.31
N VAL A 48 -25.06 24.90 9.78
CA VAL A 48 -25.09 23.41 9.84
C VAL A 48 -24.25 22.86 11.01
N GLY A 49 -23.20 23.58 11.40
CA GLY A 49 -22.35 23.23 12.56
C GLY A 49 -21.29 22.14 12.29
N ALA A 50 -21.34 21.48 11.14
CA ALA A 50 -20.36 20.51 10.66
C ALA A 50 -19.80 20.90 9.28
N SER A 51 -18.63 20.36 8.93
CA SER A 51 -18.11 20.45 7.56
C SER A 51 -18.77 19.40 6.65
N PRO A 52 -18.81 19.62 5.32
CA PRO A 52 -19.33 18.63 4.38
C PRO A 52 -18.63 17.26 4.53
N ARG A 53 -17.30 17.26 4.73
CA ARG A 53 -16.54 16.03 4.96
C ARG A 53 -16.96 15.32 6.24
N GLU A 54 -17.15 16.05 7.33
CA GLU A 54 -17.62 15.48 8.59
C GLU A 54 -19.03 14.90 8.45
N PHE A 55 -19.94 15.63 7.81
CA PHE A 55 -21.29 15.16 7.54
C PHE A 55 -21.29 13.88 6.70
N LEU A 56 -20.57 13.85 5.58
CA LEU A 56 -20.45 12.65 4.75
C LEU A 56 -19.84 11.48 5.51
N GLY A 57 -18.80 11.71 6.32
CA GLY A 57 -18.20 10.68 7.14
C GLY A 57 -19.18 10.05 8.13
N ARG A 58 -19.98 10.88 8.81
CA ARG A 58 -21.01 10.41 9.76
C ARG A 58 -22.19 9.72 9.05
N LEU A 59 -22.57 10.19 7.86
CA LEU A 59 -23.67 9.63 7.10
C LEU A 59 -23.29 8.29 6.45
N LEU A 60 -22.18 8.26 5.71
CA LEU A 60 -21.78 7.12 4.90
C LEU A 60 -21.02 6.07 5.70
N GLY A 61 -20.29 6.48 6.75
CA GLY A 61 -19.46 5.59 7.57
C GLY A 61 -20.21 4.34 8.04
N PRO A 62 -21.38 4.46 8.71
CA PRO A 62 -22.16 3.31 9.15
C PRO A 62 -22.71 2.43 8.01
N GLN A 63 -22.95 3.00 6.84
CA GLN A 63 -23.53 2.31 5.68
C GLN A 63 -22.49 1.52 4.87
N LEU A 64 -21.21 1.91 4.95
CA LEU A 64 -20.11 1.34 4.17
C LEU A 64 -19.18 0.46 5.02
N GLN A 65 -19.73 -0.17 6.07
CA GLN A 65 -18.99 -1.15 6.86
C GLN A 65 -19.04 -2.53 6.20
N TYR A 66 -17.94 -3.27 6.32
CA TYR A 66 -17.91 -4.67 5.89
C TYR A 66 -18.77 -5.54 6.82
N GLY A 67 -19.56 -6.43 6.22
CA GLY A 67 -20.25 -7.52 6.90
C GLY A 67 -19.29 -8.56 7.49
N ALA A 68 -19.83 -9.52 8.23
CA ALA A 68 -19.03 -10.57 8.87
C ALA A 68 -18.41 -11.55 7.86
N ASP A 69 -19.10 -11.78 6.74
CA ASP A 69 -18.74 -12.67 5.64
C ASP A 69 -18.12 -11.95 4.44
N GLU A 70 -18.05 -10.63 4.49
CA GLU A 70 -17.43 -9.82 3.44
C GLU A 70 -15.91 -9.71 3.62
N LYS A 71 -15.19 -9.72 2.49
CA LYS A 71 -13.74 -9.56 2.44
C LYS A 71 -13.36 -8.16 1.99
N ASP A 72 -12.42 -7.55 2.70
CA ASP A 72 -11.61 -6.48 2.11
C ASP A 72 -10.49 -7.09 1.25
N LEU A 73 -9.96 -6.26 0.35
CA LEU A 73 -8.93 -6.64 -0.60
C LEU A 73 -7.85 -5.56 -0.66
N CYS A 74 -6.59 -5.97 -0.45
CA CYS A 74 -5.42 -5.13 -0.67
C CYS A 74 -4.65 -5.69 -1.86
N VAL A 75 -4.57 -4.91 -2.94
CA VAL A 75 -3.77 -5.27 -4.11
C VAL A 75 -2.63 -4.27 -4.24
N MET A 76 -1.42 -4.79 -4.41
CA MET A 76 -0.24 -4.02 -4.77
C MET A 76 0.40 -4.67 -5.99
N ARG A 77 0.64 -3.86 -7.02
CA ARG A 77 1.37 -4.25 -8.23
C ARG A 77 2.49 -3.26 -8.46
N ASN A 78 3.71 -3.78 -8.52
CA ASN A 78 4.90 -3.04 -8.88
C ASN A 78 5.33 -3.48 -10.28
N VAL A 79 5.55 -2.53 -11.18
CA VAL A 79 5.99 -2.79 -12.56
C VAL A 79 7.28 -2.05 -12.81
N PHE A 80 8.31 -2.80 -13.19
CA PHE A 80 9.63 -2.29 -13.52
C PHE A 80 9.94 -2.65 -14.96
N THR A 81 10.15 -1.65 -15.81
CA THR A 81 10.53 -1.87 -17.21
C THR A 81 11.87 -1.18 -17.49
N GLY A 82 12.75 -1.88 -18.17
CA GLY A 82 14.07 -1.37 -18.53
C GLY A 82 14.76 -2.23 -19.59
N THR A 83 16.05 -2.00 -19.76
CA THR A 83 16.90 -2.77 -20.67
C THR A 83 17.93 -3.53 -19.87
N GLN A 84 18.08 -4.82 -20.16
CA GLN A 84 19.13 -5.68 -19.62
C GLN A 84 19.76 -6.43 -20.79
N ASP A 85 21.10 -6.39 -20.90
CA ASP A 85 21.85 -7.08 -21.96
C ASP A 85 21.35 -6.74 -23.39
N GLY A 86 20.98 -5.48 -23.61
CA GLY A 86 20.48 -4.97 -24.90
C GLY A 86 19.02 -5.34 -25.21
N ARG A 87 18.34 -6.12 -24.38
CA ARG A 87 16.93 -6.51 -24.55
C ARG A 87 16.02 -5.80 -23.56
N ARG A 88 14.78 -5.51 -23.97
CA ARG A 88 13.78 -4.98 -23.05
C ARG A 88 13.33 -6.09 -22.11
N LYS A 89 13.22 -5.74 -20.83
CA LYS A 89 12.76 -6.60 -19.75
C LYS A 89 11.70 -5.89 -18.93
N THR A 90 10.64 -6.60 -18.58
CA THR A 90 9.66 -6.15 -17.61
C THR A 90 9.61 -7.14 -16.44
N VAL A 91 9.70 -6.62 -15.22
CA VAL A 91 9.50 -7.36 -13.99
C VAL A 91 8.24 -6.83 -13.32
N MET A 92 7.32 -7.73 -13.00
CA MET A 92 6.09 -7.42 -12.26
C MET A 92 6.10 -8.16 -10.93
N SER A 93 5.85 -7.45 -9.84
CA SER A 93 5.71 -8.04 -8.51
C SER A 93 4.31 -7.72 -7.99
N ASP A 94 3.54 -8.77 -7.67
CA ASP A 94 2.16 -8.68 -7.22
C ASP A 94 2.01 -9.18 -5.78
N LEU A 95 1.22 -8.48 -4.99
CA LEU A 95 0.79 -8.89 -3.66
C LEU A 95 -0.72 -8.69 -3.57
N VAL A 96 -1.42 -9.75 -3.17
CA VAL A 96 -2.85 -9.73 -2.90
C VAL A 96 -3.08 -10.23 -1.48
N ILE A 97 -3.80 -9.44 -0.69
CA ILE A 97 -4.16 -9.77 0.69
C ILE A 97 -5.67 -9.65 0.82
N GLU A 98 -6.30 -10.70 1.33
CA GLU A 98 -7.72 -10.76 1.60
C GLU A 98 -7.96 -10.88 3.10
N ARG A 99 -9.16 -10.47 3.54
CA ARG A 99 -9.64 -10.80 4.89
C ARG A 99 -9.55 -12.30 5.17
N ASN A 100 -9.03 -12.64 6.33
CA ASN A 100 -9.14 -13.98 6.87
C ASN A 100 -10.44 -14.10 7.66
N LEU A 101 -11.44 -14.79 7.08
CA LEU A 101 -12.74 -14.97 7.73
C LEU A 101 -12.70 -15.86 8.98
N ALA A 102 -11.70 -16.74 9.12
CA ALA A 102 -11.56 -17.59 10.30
C ALA A 102 -11.04 -16.82 11.52
N SER A 103 -10.11 -15.88 11.33
CA SER A 103 -9.61 -15.01 12.41
C SER A 103 -10.38 -13.69 12.53
N GLY A 104 -11.17 -13.33 11.53
CA GLY A 104 -11.88 -12.05 11.42
C GLY A 104 -10.99 -10.87 11.00
N LEU A 105 -9.67 -11.06 10.89
CA LEU A 105 -8.71 -10.00 10.57
C LEU A 105 -8.81 -9.57 9.10
N PHE A 106 -8.99 -8.26 8.89
CA PHE A 106 -8.98 -7.63 7.57
C PHE A 106 -7.63 -7.78 6.87
N GLY A 107 -7.65 -7.91 5.54
CA GLY A 107 -6.45 -7.90 4.71
C GLY A 107 -5.60 -6.66 4.94
N MET A 108 -6.22 -5.49 5.12
CA MET A 108 -5.52 -4.25 5.51
C MET A 108 -4.80 -4.40 6.87
N SER A 109 -5.45 -5.03 7.85
CA SER A 109 -4.85 -5.27 9.17
C SER A 109 -3.67 -6.23 9.08
N LEU A 110 -3.77 -7.29 8.27
CA LEU A 110 -2.68 -8.24 8.03
C LEU A 110 -1.50 -7.55 7.32
N GLY A 111 -1.78 -6.81 6.25
CA GLY A 111 -0.78 -6.11 5.44
C GLY A 111 -0.03 -5.00 6.17
N VAL A 112 -0.58 -4.46 7.26
CA VAL A 112 0.08 -3.46 8.11
C VAL A 112 0.70 -4.09 9.36
N GLY A 113 -0.07 -4.93 10.05
CA GLY A 113 0.33 -5.51 11.33
C GLY A 113 1.45 -6.53 11.22
N TYR A 114 1.46 -7.36 10.17
CA TYR A 114 2.52 -8.35 9.98
C TYR A 114 3.88 -7.69 9.73
N PRO A 115 4.05 -6.75 8.78
CA PRO A 115 5.31 -6.03 8.63
C PRO A 115 5.82 -5.40 9.93
N ALA A 116 4.94 -4.71 10.67
CA ALA A 116 5.31 -4.06 11.93
C ALA A 116 5.79 -5.08 12.98
N SER A 117 5.06 -6.19 13.14
CA SER A 117 5.43 -7.26 14.06
C SER A 117 6.76 -7.92 13.68
N ILE A 118 6.98 -8.20 12.38
CA ILE A 118 8.21 -8.81 11.89
C ILE A 118 9.41 -7.92 12.21
N VAL A 119 9.36 -6.64 11.87
CA VAL A 119 10.48 -5.70 12.12
C VAL A 119 10.74 -5.54 13.62
N ALA A 120 9.68 -5.48 14.45
CA ALA A 120 9.85 -5.44 15.91
C ALA A 120 10.58 -6.68 16.44
N GLN A 121 10.26 -7.87 15.90
CA GLN A 121 10.95 -9.10 16.28
C GLN A 121 12.40 -9.14 15.76
N MET A 122 12.68 -8.61 14.57
CA MET A 122 14.05 -8.50 14.04
C MET A 122 14.91 -7.58 14.91
N LEU A 123 14.37 -6.46 15.38
CA LEU A 123 15.01 -5.58 16.35
C LEU A 123 15.31 -6.32 17.67
N ALA A 124 14.31 -7.03 18.21
CA ALA A 124 14.47 -7.79 19.45
C ALA A 124 15.51 -8.91 19.35
N ARG A 125 15.68 -9.50 18.17
CA ARG A 125 16.70 -10.54 17.90
C ARG A 125 18.08 -9.98 17.53
N GLY A 126 18.23 -8.66 17.45
CA GLY A 126 19.49 -8.02 17.05
C GLY A 126 19.84 -8.23 15.58
N GLU A 127 18.85 -8.48 14.72
CA GLU A 127 19.05 -8.56 13.26
C GLU A 127 19.14 -7.17 12.62
N ILE A 128 18.62 -6.15 13.31
CA ILE A 128 18.77 -4.74 12.97
C ILE A 128 19.40 -4.08 14.20
N THR A 129 20.67 -3.68 14.09
CA THR A 129 21.46 -3.21 15.25
C THR A 129 21.78 -1.72 15.21
N GLU A 130 21.58 -1.06 14.07
CA GLU A 130 21.90 0.35 13.92
C GLU A 130 20.94 1.21 14.79
N PRO A 131 21.46 2.11 15.63
CA PRO A 131 20.61 3.01 16.41
C PRO A 131 20.14 4.21 15.56
N GLY A 132 19.00 4.79 15.93
CA GLY A 132 18.52 6.07 15.38
C GLY A 132 17.24 5.94 14.54
N LEU A 133 17.01 6.94 13.68
CA LEU A 133 15.86 6.98 12.78
C LEU A 133 16.19 6.25 11.47
N LEU A 134 15.80 4.99 11.40
CA LEU A 134 16.14 4.12 10.29
C LEU A 134 15.12 4.21 9.14
N ASN A 135 15.61 3.94 7.93
CA ASN A 135 14.80 3.75 6.73
C ASN A 135 14.64 2.25 6.42
N PRO A 136 13.40 1.71 6.32
CA PRO A 136 13.20 0.28 6.06
C PRO A 136 13.80 -0.21 4.74
N LEU A 137 13.94 0.66 3.75
CA LEU A 137 14.57 0.31 2.47
C LEU A 137 16.07 -0.03 2.60
N LEU A 138 16.74 0.58 3.58
CA LEU A 138 18.19 0.42 3.77
C LEU A 138 18.54 -0.51 4.94
N HIS A 139 17.70 -0.54 5.97
CA HIS A 139 18.06 -1.15 7.25
C HIS A 139 17.26 -2.41 7.58
N VAL A 140 16.19 -2.72 6.84
CA VAL A 140 15.46 -3.99 7.02
C VAL A 140 16.03 -4.99 6.02
N PRO A 141 16.57 -6.14 6.48
CA PRO A 141 17.01 -7.22 5.60
C PRO A 141 15.84 -7.78 4.78
N ASP A 142 15.80 -7.43 3.50
CA ASP A 142 14.69 -7.70 2.57
C ASP A 142 14.36 -9.18 2.43
N GLY A 143 15.37 -10.03 2.19
CA GLY A 143 15.17 -11.48 2.03
C GLY A 143 14.52 -12.12 3.25
N ARG A 144 15.06 -11.85 4.45
CA ARG A 144 14.48 -12.36 5.71
C ARG A 144 13.09 -11.80 5.97
N PHE A 145 12.87 -10.53 5.69
CA PHE A 145 11.58 -9.89 5.86
C PHE A 145 10.50 -10.51 4.95
N LEU A 146 10.84 -10.78 3.68
CA LEU A 146 9.96 -11.45 2.72
C LEU A 146 9.69 -12.91 3.11
N ASP A 147 10.70 -13.63 3.63
CA ASP A 147 10.52 -14.99 4.15
C ASP A 147 9.54 -15.02 5.33
N GLU A 148 9.67 -14.07 6.27
CA GLU A 148 8.77 -13.95 7.42
C GLU A 148 7.33 -13.59 7.01
N LEU A 149 7.15 -12.76 5.97
CA LEU A 149 5.85 -12.49 5.38
C LEU A 149 5.25 -13.75 4.76
N ALA A 150 6.04 -14.49 3.98
CA ALA A 150 5.61 -15.72 3.33
C ALA A 150 5.18 -16.81 4.33
N ARG A 151 5.89 -16.93 5.47
CA ARG A 151 5.49 -17.83 6.57
C ARG A 151 4.15 -17.46 7.20
N ARG A 152 3.76 -16.18 7.14
CA ARG A 152 2.46 -15.68 7.59
C ARG A 152 1.39 -15.67 6.48
N GLY A 153 1.69 -16.28 5.34
CA GLY A 153 0.78 -16.42 4.21
C GLY A 153 0.74 -15.21 3.26
N LEU A 154 1.57 -14.18 3.47
CA LEU A 154 1.66 -13.04 2.56
C LEU A 154 2.81 -13.25 1.58
N ARG A 155 2.47 -13.61 0.34
CA ARG A 155 3.46 -13.93 -0.70
C ARG A 155 3.43 -12.88 -1.80
N VAL A 156 4.62 -12.43 -2.18
CA VAL A 156 4.82 -11.64 -3.39
C VAL A 156 5.08 -12.60 -4.54
N SER A 157 4.30 -12.50 -5.62
CA SER A 157 4.53 -13.26 -6.84
C SER A 157 5.23 -12.39 -7.87
N GLU A 158 6.24 -12.95 -8.53
CA GLU A 158 7.00 -12.23 -9.56
C GLU A 158 6.82 -12.86 -10.93
N THR A 159 6.68 -12.01 -11.95
CA THR A 159 6.65 -12.41 -13.36
C THR A 159 7.69 -11.60 -14.12
N ILE A 160 8.47 -12.28 -14.96
CA ILE A 160 9.49 -11.67 -15.81
C ILE A 160 9.09 -11.89 -17.25
N ASP A 161 9.05 -10.81 -18.01
CA ASP A 161 8.75 -10.80 -19.44
C ASP A 161 9.92 -10.17 -20.20
N TRP A 162 10.22 -10.73 -21.36
CA TRP A 162 11.25 -10.24 -22.28
C TRP A 162 10.63 -10.03 -23.65
N ASP A 163 10.85 -8.85 -24.22
CA ASP A 163 10.60 -8.61 -25.64
C ASP A 163 11.53 -9.49 -26.50
#